data_AF-A0A1H1MSD2-F1
#
_entry.id   AF-A0A1H1MSD2-F1
#
_cell.length_a   1.000
_cell.length_b   1.000
_cell.length_c   1.000
_cell.angle_alpha   90.00
_cell.angle_beta   90.00
_cell.angle_gamma   90.00
#
_symmetry.space_group_name_H-M   'P 1'
#
loop_
_entity.id
_entity.type
_entity.pdbx_description
1 polymer ?
#
loop_
_entity_poly.entity_id
_entity_poly.type
_entity_poly.pdbx_seq_one_letter_code
_entity_poly.pdbx_strand_id
1 'polypeptide(L)'
;MLARALAAMRHNRGVTELPWVIDTRGATRNRNPVWGVLGLAGAVLCGACFLIGMAVSWAELDALVVWLLPVWGIITLLALAFSITAAARRGTANLTMAAIAGGLLVISNPVVFLIIGFALGFLR
;
A
#
# COMPACT_ATOMS: atom_id res chain seq x y z
N MET A 1 -34.90 -19.65 39.34
CA MET A 1 -34.82 -18.16 39.38
C MET A 1 -33.49 -17.60 38.86
N LEU A 2 -32.35 -18.23 39.16
CA LEU A 2 -31.01 -17.81 38.71
C LEU A 2 -30.85 -17.68 37.17
N ALA A 3 -31.42 -18.61 36.40
CA ALA A 3 -31.36 -18.59 34.93
C ALA A 3 -32.08 -17.39 34.29
N ARG A 4 -33.17 -16.92 34.91
CA ARG A 4 -33.89 -15.70 34.46
C ARG A 4 -33.12 -14.43 34.80
N ALA A 5 -32.43 -14.40 35.95
CA ALA A 5 -31.55 -13.30 36.32
C ALA A 5 -30.32 -13.20 35.40
N LEU A 6 -29.74 -14.33 35.01
CA LEU A 6 -28.64 -14.40 34.04
C LEU A 6 -29.08 -13.99 32.63
N ALA A 7 -30.28 -14.38 32.19
CA ALA A 7 -30.85 -13.95 30.92
C ALA A 7 -31.16 -12.44 30.89
N ALA A 8 -31.69 -11.88 31.98
CA ALA A 8 -31.91 -10.45 32.13
C ALA A 8 -30.58 -9.65 32.17
N MET A 9 -29.56 -10.16 32.86
CA MET A 9 -28.22 -9.56 32.86
C MET A 9 -27.55 -9.60 31.49
N ARG A 10 -27.78 -10.65 30.69
CA ARG A 10 -27.26 -10.75 29.32
C ARG A 10 -27.91 -9.72 28.38
N HIS A 11 -29.18 -9.39 28.60
CA HIS A 11 -29.89 -8.38 27.81
C HIS A 11 -29.48 -6.95 28.17
N ASN A 12 -29.13 -6.68 29.44
CA ASN A 12 -28.72 -5.35 29.91
C ASN A 12 -27.29 -4.93 29.52
N ARG A 13 -26.40 -5.85 29.12
CA ARG A 13 -25.03 -5.49 28.73
C ARG A 13 -24.95 -4.67 27.44
N GLY A 14 -26.01 -4.64 26.62
CA GLY A 14 -26.09 -3.78 25.44
C GLY A 14 -26.55 -2.35 25.74
N VAL A 15 -27.13 -2.10 26.92
CA VAL A 15 -27.76 -0.81 27.29
C VAL A 15 -26.82 0.06 28.14
N THR A 16 -25.69 -0.48 28.61
CA THR A 16 -24.75 0.22 29.50
C THR A 16 -23.66 1.00 28.78
N GLU A 17 -23.52 0.89 27.46
CA GLU A 17 -22.57 1.74 26.72
C GLU A 17 -23.31 2.99 26.24
N LEU A 18 -22.91 4.15 26.75
CA LEU A 18 -23.44 5.44 26.33
C LEU A 18 -23.33 5.56 24.80
N PRO A 19 -24.33 6.10 24.09
CA PRO A 19 -24.31 6.20 22.62
C PRO A 19 -23.04 6.85 22.09
N TRP A 20 -22.53 7.87 22.77
CA TRP A 20 -21.28 8.54 22.41
C TRP A 20 -20.03 7.65 22.57
N VAL A 21 -20.05 6.62 23.41
CA VAL A 21 -18.94 5.65 23.57
C VAL A 21 -18.93 4.68 22.39
N ILE A 22 -20.09 4.26 21.91
CA ILE A 22 -20.22 3.43 20.72
C ILE A 22 -19.79 4.23 19.49
N ASP A 23 -20.21 5.49 19.38
CA ASP A 23 -19.81 6.38 18.29
C ASP A 23 -18.33 6.72 18.32
N THR A 24 -17.71 6.93 19.49
CA THR A 24 -16.26 7.18 19.59
C THR A 24 -15.42 5.92 19.30
N ARG A 25 -15.90 4.73 19.70
CA ARG A 25 -15.27 3.44 19.31
C ARG A 25 -15.46 3.13 17.82
N GLY A 26 -16.60 3.50 17.23
CA GLY A 26 -16.87 3.41 15.80
C GLY A 26 -16.05 4.41 14.98
N ALA A 27 -15.93 5.64 15.45
CA ALA A 27 -15.14 6.70 14.83
C ALA A 27 -13.63 6.38 14.85
N THR A 28 -13.12 5.75 15.91
CA THR A 28 -11.73 5.24 15.95
C THR A 28 -11.52 4.00 15.06
N ARG A 29 -12.59 3.31 14.66
CA ARG A 29 -12.57 2.20 13.69
C ARG A 29 -12.63 2.69 12.24
N ASN A 30 -13.18 3.88 11.98
CA ASN A 30 -13.22 4.51 10.66
C ASN A 30 -11.84 5.09 10.31
N ARG A 31 -10.84 4.21 10.18
CA ARG A 31 -9.45 4.59 9.88
C ARG A 31 -9.35 4.94 8.41
N ASN A 32 -9.30 6.24 8.14
CA ASN A 32 -9.22 6.80 6.80
C ASN A 32 -8.12 6.10 5.95
N PRO A 33 -8.46 5.49 4.79
CA PRO A 33 -7.55 4.66 4.02
C PRO A 33 -6.53 5.46 3.16
N VAL A 34 -6.46 6.77 3.35
CA VAL A 34 -5.64 7.70 2.53
C VAL A 34 -4.21 7.20 2.35
N TRP A 35 -3.57 6.69 3.40
CA TRP A 35 -2.19 6.21 3.32
C TRP A 35 -2.03 4.96 2.46
N GLY A 36 -2.98 4.02 2.54
CA GLY A 36 -3.01 2.85 1.66
C GLY A 36 -3.19 3.26 0.21
N VAL A 37 -4.09 4.22 -0.06
CA VAL A 37 -4.34 4.74 -1.42
C VAL A 37 -3.10 5.45 -1.97
N LEU A 38 -2.41 6.27 -1.18
CA LEU A 38 -1.18 6.94 -1.59
C LEU A 38 -0.04 5.94 -1.89
N GLY A 39 0.09 4.90 -1.06
CA GLY A 39 1.06 3.82 -1.30
C GLY A 39 0.75 3.07 -2.60
N LEU A 40 -0.52 2.77 -2.84
CA LEU A 40 -0.97 2.08 -4.04
C LEU A 40 -0.80 2.94 -5.30
N ALA A 41 -1.12 4.23 -5.23
CA ALA A 41 -0.89 5.18 -6.32
C ALA A 41 0.59 5.30 -6.66
N GLY A 42 1.46 5.43 -5.65
CA GLY A 42 2.91 5.45 -5.84
C GLY A 42 3.42 4.15 -6.48
N ALA A 43 2.89 3.00 -6.03
CA ALA A 43 3.23 1.70 -6.61
C ALA A 43 2.82 1.61 -8.09
N VAL A 44 1.60 2.02 -8.45
CA VAL A 44 1.13 2.07 -9.84
C VAL A 44 2.04 2.96 -10.70
N LEU A 45 2.47 4.11 -10.19
CA LEU A 45 3.44 4.97 -10.88
C LEU A 45 4.78 4.27 -11.09
N CYS A 46 5.30 3.53 -10.11
CA CYS A 46 6.50 2.70 -10.31
C CYS A 46 6.29 1.62 -11.37
N GLY A 47 5.14 0.95 -11.37
CA GLY A 47 4.78 -0.02 -12.41
C GLY A 47 4.78 0.62 -13.81
N ALA A 48 4.24 1.83 -13.93
CA ALA A 48 4.28 2.58 -15.19
C ALA A 48 5.72 2.92 -15.61
N CYS A 49 6.58 3.37 -14.69
CA CYS A 49 8.00 3.59 -14.98
C CYS A 49 8.71 2.31 -15.46
N PHE A 50 8.38 1.15 -14.88
CA PHE A 50 8.91 -0.14 -15.34
C PHE A 50 8.52 -0.45 -16.79
N LEU A 51 7.24 -0.29 -17.13
CA LEU A 51 6.75 -0.53 -18.49
C LEU A 51 7.36 0.47 -19.49
N ILE A 52 7.50 1.74 -19.10
CA ILE A 52 8.17 2.75 -19.92
C ILE A 52 9.65 2.38 -20.12
N GLY A 53 10.37 2.01 -19.06
CA GLY A 53 11.76 1.58 -19.14
C GLY A 53 11.95 0.40 -20.10
N MET A 54 11.05 -0.58 -20.05
CA MET A 54 11.01 -1.70 -21.01
C MET A 54 10.71 -1.24 -22.44
N ALA A 55 9.74 -0.36 -22.65
CA ALA A 55 9.43 0.13 -24.00
C ALA A 55 10.61 0.92 -24.60
N VAL A 56 11.29 1.73 -23.79
CA VAL A 56 12.42 2.56 -24.20
C VAL A 56 13.65 1.71 -24.51
N SER A 57 13.91 0.64 -23.74
CA SER A 57 15.04 -0.27 -24.03
C SER A 57 14.86 -1.05 -25.33
N TRP A 58 13.62 -1.34 -25.74
CA TRP A 58 13.32 -1.95 -27.03
C TRP A 58 13.45 -0.96 -28.20
N ALA A 59 13.41 0.34 -27.93
CA ALA A 59 13.52 1.41 -28.90
C ALA A 59 14.95 1.99 -28.99
N GLU A 60 15.94 1.37 -28.36
CA GLU A 60 17.35 1.79 -28.35
C GLU A 60 17.57 3.24 -27.85
N LEU A 61 16.70 3.70 -26.95
CA LEU A 61 16.71 5.05 -26.37
C LEU A 61 17.46 5.07 -25.02
N ASP A 62 18.68 4.55 -24.98
CA ASP A 62 19.42 4.29 -23.74
C ASP A 62 19.64 5.56 -22.89
N ALA A 63 19.89 6.70 -23.53
CA ALA A 63 20.05 7.98 -22.85
C ALA A 63 18.79 8.40 -22.07
N LEU A 64 17.60 8.03 -22.56
CA LEU A 64 16.32 8.33 -21.89
C LEU A 64 16.11 7.43 -20.67
N VAL A 65 16.57 6.17 -20.72
CA VAL A 65 16.56 5.25 -19.56
C VAL A 65 17.41 5.80 -18.42
N VAL A 66 18.61 6.29 -18.72
CA VAL A 66 19.52 6.89 -17.73
C VAL A 66 18.88 8.11 -17.06
N TRP A 67 18.12 8.91 -17.82
CA TRP A 67 17.40 10.07 -17.29
C TRP A 67 16.17 9.69 -16.45
N LEU A 68 15.52 8.57 -16.77
CA LEU A 68 14.33 8.08 -16.06
C LEU A 68 14.65 7.42 -14.71
N LEU A 69 15.83 6.79 -14.59
CA LEU A 69 16.25 6.05 -13.39
C LEU A 69 16.17 6.85 -12.08
N PRO A 70 16.66 8.10 -11.99
CA PRO A 70 16.54 8.92 -10.78
C PRO A 70 15.09 9.21 -10.40
N VAL A 71 14.25 9.57 -11.39
CA VAL A 71 12.83 9.87 -11.17
C VAL A 71 12.09 8.63 -10.67
N TRP A 72 12.34 7.49 -11.30
CA TRP A 72 11.78 6.21 -10.89
C TRP A 72 12.22 5.81 -9.47
N GLY A 73 13.49 6.02 -9.12
CA GLY A 73 13.99 5.81 -7.76
C GLY A 73 13.25 6.63 -6.71
N ILE A 74 13.02 7.92 -6.97
CA ILE A 74 12.30 8.81 -6.05
C ILE A 74 10.84 8.34 -5.85
N ILE A 75 10.14 7.99 -6.93
CA ILE A 75 8.77 7.47 -6.86
C ILE A 75 8.73 6.19 -6.03
N THR A 76 9.73 5.31 -6.20
CA THR A 76 9.85 4.05 -5.45
C THR A 76 10.00 4.32 -3.96
N LEU A 77 10.86 5.25 -3.56
CA LEU A 77 11.06 5.62 -2.16
C LEU A 77 9.80 6.23 -1.53
N LEU A 78 9.10 7.11 -2.26
CA LEU A 78 7.86 7.72 -1.78
C LEU A 78 6.74 6.67 -1.61
N ALA A 79 6.56 5.79 -2.60
CA ALA A 79 5.58 4.70 -2.53
C ALA A 79 5.86 3.76 -1.35
N LEU A 80 7.14 3.48 -1.09
CA LEU A 80 7.58 2.64 0.02
C LEU A 80 7.31 3.34 1.37
N ALA A 81 7.61 4.63 1.50
CA ALA A 81 7.31 5.42 2.68
C ALA A 81 5.79 5.48 2.98
N PHE A 82 4.95 5.64 1.96
CA PHE A 82 3.50 5.61 2.11
C PHE A 82 2.98 4.22 2.48
N SER A 83 3.55 3.16 1.90
CA SER A 83 3.19 1.77 2.21
C SER A 83 3.55 1.38 3.65
N ILE A 84 4.73 1.80 4.14
CA ILE A 84 5.12 1.62 5.55
C ILE A 84 4.17 2.39 6.47
N THR A 85 3.85 3.64 6.13
CA THR A 85 2.94 4.48 6.92
C THR A 85 1.52 3.89 6.97
N ALA A 86 1.05 3.31 5.85
CA ALA A 86 -0.21 2.60 5.77
C ALA A 86 -0.23 1.35 6.69
N ALA A 87 0.85 0.55 6.65
CA ALA A 87 1.01 -0.62 7.53
C ALA A 87 1.04 -0.21 9.02
N ALA A 88 1.74 0.89 9.36
CA ALA A 88 1.85 1.39 10.72
C ALA A 88 0.50 1.84 11.32
N ARG A 89 -0.44 2.36 10.51
CA ARG A 89 -1.78 2.77 10.99
C ARG A 89 -2.76 1.60 11.20
N ARG A 90 -2.32 0.35 11.00
CA ARG A 90 -3.00 -0.91 11.37
C ARG A 90 -4.50 -1.00 11.01
N GLY A 91 -4.91 -0.44 9.86
CA GLY A 91 -6.25 -0.65 9.31
C GLY A 91 -6.21 -1.80 8.31
N THR A 92 -7.20 -2.71 8.31
CA THR A 92 -7.26 -3.83 7.35
C THR A 92 -7.19 -3.36 5.89
N ALA A 93 -7.87 -2.26 5.56
CA ALA A 93 -7.80 -1.64 4.23
C ALA A 93 -6.39 -1.07 3.92
N ASN A 94 -5.75 -0.42 4.88
CA ASN A 94 -4.40 0.12 4.69
C ASN A 94 -3.35 -0.99 4.57
N LEU A 95 -3.50 -2.09 5.32
CA LEU A 95 -2.61 -3.26 5.28
C LEU A 95 -2.71 -4.00 3.96
N THR A 96 -3.92 -4.24 3.47
CA THR A 96 -4.13 -4.89 2.16
C THR A 96 -3.56 -4.05 1.03
N MET A 97 -3.83 -2.74 1.01
CA MET A 97 -3.24 -1.85 0.01
C MET A 97 -1.71 -1.76 0.13
N ALA A 98 -1.15 -1.72 1.34
CA ALA A 98 0.29 -1.74 1.55
C ALA A 98 0.94 -3.06 1.10
N ALA A 99 0.27 -4.20 1.29
CA ALA A 99 0.76 -5.49 0.82
C ALA A 99 0.78 -5.56 -0.71
N ILE A 100 -0.29 -5.09 -1.37
CA ILE A 100 -0.36 -4.99 -2.84
C ILE A 100 0.72 -4.04 -3.36
N ALA A 101 0.81 -2.84 -2.78
CA ALA A 101 1.82 -1.85 -3.14
C ALA A 101 3.25 -2.39 -2.95
N GLY A 102 3.51 -3.09 -1.84
CA GLY A 102 4.79 -3.74 -1.57
C GLY A 102 5.14 -4.80 -2.63
N GLY A 103 4.19 -5.67 -2.99
CA GLY A 103 4.40 -6.67 -4.05
C GLY A 103 4.70 -6.02 -5.40
N LEU A 104 3.95 -4.97 -5.76
CA LEU A 104 4.18 -4.24 -7.00
C LEU A 104 5.56 -3.57 -7.01
N LEU A 105 5.95 -2.91 -5.91
CA LEU A 105 7.23 -2.22 -5.76
C LEU A 105 8.44 -3.16 -5.86
N VAL A 106 8.30 -4.41 -5.41
CA VAL A 106 9.36 -5.42 -5.57
C VAL A 106 9.57 -5.71 -7.06
N ILE A 107 8.50 -5.88 -7.83
CA ILE A 107 8.57 -6.21 -9.26
C ILE A 107 9.04 -4.99 -10.07
N SER A 108 8.46 -3.82 -9.79
CA SER A 108 8.78 -2.56 -10.46
C SER A 108 9.96 -1.82 -9.84
N ASN A 109 10.86 -2.55 -9.17
CA ASN A 109 12.06 -1.95 -8.61
C ASN A 109 13.04 -1.64 -9.77
N PRO A 110 13.60 -0.42 -9.83
CA PRO A 110 14.57 -0.08 -10.87
C PRO A 110 15.78 -1.04 -10.90
N VAL A 111 16.18 -1.60 -9.76
CA VAL A 111 17.24 -2.62 -9.69
C VAL A 111 16.83 -3.92 -10.42
N VAL A 112 15.58 -4.35 -10.29
CA VAL A 112 15.07 -5.55 -10.99
C VAL A 112 15.11 -5.33 -12.50
N PHE A 113 14.74 -4.14 -12.97
CA PHE A 113 14.87 -3.79 -14.39
C PHE A 113 16.33 -3.82 -14.86
N LEU A 114 17.28 -3.30 -14.08
CA LEU A 114 18.71 -3.38 -14.43
C LEU A 114 19.18 -4.83 -14.53
N ILE A 115 18.82 -5.69 -13.56
CA ILE A 115 19.18 -7.12 -13.57
C ILE A 115 18.64 -7.80 -14.83
N ILE A 116 17.36 -7.58 -15.15
CA ILE A 116 16.71 -8.15 -16.34
C ILE A 116 17.37 -7.62 -17.62
N GLY A 117 17.58 -6.30 -17.70
CA GLY A 117 18.19 -5.65 -18.86
C GLY A 117 19.63 -6.12 -19.13
N PHE A 118 20.44 -6.31 -18.09
CA PHE A 118 21.77 -6.91 -18.21
C PHE A 118 21.70 -8.39 -18.61
N ALA A 119 20.87 -9.19 -17.94
CA ALA A 119 20.76 -10.63 -18.20
C ALA A 119 20.28 -10.94 -19.63
N LEU A 120 19.41 -10.08 -20.18
CA LEU A 120 18.88 -10.22 -21.54
C LEU A 120 19.72 -9.48 -22.60
N GLY A 121 20.78 -8.76 -22.20
CA GLY A 121 21.67 -8.03 -23.10
C GLY A 121 21.06 -6.79 -23.75
N PHE A 122 20.01 -6.23 -23.14
CA PHE A 122 19.36 -4.96 -23.53
C PHE A 122 20.10 -3.73 -23.03
N LEU A 123 20.85 -3.85 -21.93
CA LEU A 123 21.72 -2.81 -21.40
C LEU A 123 23.16 -3.29 -21.61
N ARG A 124 23.91 -2.65 -22.51
CA ARG A 124 25.29 -3.01 -22.89
C ARG A 124 26.25 -1.88 -22.58
#